data_AF-A0A258TJD4-F1
#
_entry.id   AF-A0A258TJD4-F1
#
_cell.length_a   1.000
_cell.length_b   1.000
_cell.length_c   1.000
_cell.angle_alpha   90.00
_cell.angle_beta   90.00
_cell.angle_gamma   90.00
#
_symmetry.space_group_name_H-M   'P 1'
#
loop_
_entity.id
_entity.type
_entity.pdbx_description
1 polymer ?
#
loop_
_entity_poly.entity_id
_entity_poly.type
_entity_poly.pdbx_seq_one_letter_code
_entity_poly.pdbx_strand_id
1 'polypeptide(L)'
;MDPDLSRHAGRYYGKYRGTVTDNADETKVGAIRVQVPAIFGATLAVWAQPCFPYGHFFVPPVGAFVWVEFEGGDPQYPIWIGTFYPRDTAPPETQVNPPDNRVLHTRSGHIVEFDDKDGEERVVIRHKSNAFVAIDKAGSITVSNKNGSTVSLSAENGGNAMVVSEHGHVITMTDAGIVLMNKDGAALDLTGDTVRMTAKQIILDGTTVALGNGAAAGGQPTVMGTNFQTLWTQFMAHTHPSAMGPTGPGVPPAPFIPATHLAGAVLVK
;
A
#
# COMPACT_ATOMS: atom_id res chain seq x y z
N MET A 1 54.13 45.31 4.35
CA MET A 1 53.36 44.07 4.50
C MET A 1 53.91 43.06 3.51
N ASP A 2 54.03 41.81 3.92
CA ASP A 2 54.37 40.72 3.01
C ASP A 2 53.33 40.68 1.85
N PRO A 3 53.75 40.73 0.57
CA PRO A 3 52.82 40.64 -0.56
C PRO A 3 51.96 39.37 -0.53
N ASP A 4 52.36 38.33 0.19
CA ASP A 4 51.55 37.12 0.35
C ASP A 4 50.36 37.31 1.32
N LEU A 5 50.39 38.32 2.18
CA LEU A 5 49.27 38.64 3.09
C LEU A 5 48.20 39.52 2.43
N SER A 6 48.56 40.31 1.41
CA SER A 6 47.59 41.18 0.72
C SER A 6 46.58 40.39 -0.10
N ARG A 7 46.92 39.17 -0.56
CA ARG A 7 46.00 38.28 -1.30
C ARG A 7 44.78 37.83 -0.48
N HIS A 8 44.89 37.89 0.85
CA HIS A 8 43.84 37.51 1.79
C HIS A 8 43.03 38.71 2.32
N ALA A 9 43.45 39.94 2.01
CA ALA A 9 42.71 41.13 2.43
C ALA A 9 41.31 41.14 1.78
N GLY A 10 40.27 41.29 2.60
CA GLY A 10 38.87 41.27 2.15
C GLY A 10 38.33 39.87 1.80
N ARG A 11 39.06 38.80 2.12
CA ARG A 11 38.61 37.41 1.91
C ARG A 11 37.94 36.83 3.15
N TYR A 12 36.91 36.03 2.94
CA TYR A 12 36.05 35.46 3.98
C TYR A 12 36.00 33.93 3.86
N TYR A 13 36.95 33.24 4.50
CA TYR A 13 37.11 31.78 4.39
C TYR A 13 36.26 30.95 5.36
N GLY A 14 35.46 31.60 6.22
CA GLY A 14 34.60 30.93 7.20
C GLY A 14 33.23 30.53 6.67
N LYS A 15 32.44 29.88 7.54
CA LYS A 15 31.00 29.66 7.35
C LYS A 15 30.20 30.75 8.04
N TYR A 16 29.25 31.33 7.33
CA TYR A 16 28.42 32.43 7.83
C TYR A 16 26.95 32.01 7.83
N ARG A 17 26.21 32.44 8.86
CA ARG A 17 24.77 32.16 8.93
C ARG A 17 24.03 33.02 7.93
N GLY A 18 23.23 32.37 7.09
CA GLY A 18 22.34 33.02 6.15
C GLY A 18 20.88 32.68 6.41
N THR A 19 19.99 33.60 6.06
CA THR A 19 18.54 33.37 6.03
C THR A 19 18.05 33.47 4.60
N VAL A 20 17.31 32.46 4.14
CA VAL A 20 16.75 32.43 2.78
C VAL A 20 15.64 33.47 2.66
N THR A 21 15.76 34.40 1.72
CA THR A 21 14.76 35.43 1.42
C THR A 21 13.97 35.15 0.15
N ASP A 22 14.56 34.39 -0.78
CA ASP A 22 13.91 33.99 -2.04
C ASP A 22 14.54 32.67 -2.52
N ASN A 23 13.77 31.85 -3.21
CA ASN A 23 14.20 30.60 -3.84
C ASN A 23 13.58 30.37 -5.22
N ALA A 24 12.99 31.41 -5.83
CA ALA A 24 12.49 31.39 -7.20
C ALA A 24 13.65 31.56 -8.21
N ASP A 25 14.57 30.61 -8.26
CA ASP A 25 15.70 30.60 -9.18
C ASP A 25 15.26 30.32 -10.63
N GLU A 26 15.31 31.36 -11.47
CA GLU A 26 14.98 31.26 -12.91
C GLU A 26 15.94 30.34 -13.68
N THR A 27 17.17 30.17 -13.20
CA THR A 27 18.19 29.33 -13.85
C THR A 27 18.02 27.84 -13.54
N LYS A 28 17.20 27.50 -12.53
CA LYS A 28 16.87 26.13 -12.11
C LYS A 28 18.08 25.30 -11.68
N VAL A 29 19.15 25.95 -11.22
CA VAL A 29 20.33 25.25 -10.69
C VAL A 29 20.25 25.02 -9.19
N GLY A 30 19.28 25.65 -8.51
CA GLY A 30 19.08 25.56 -7.06
C GLY A 30 19.71 26.73 -6.31
N ALA A 31 19.90 27.86 -6.98
CA ALA A 31 20.35 29.09 -6.34
C ALA A 31 19.28 29.62 -5.38
N ILE A 32 19.71 30.32 -4.33
CA ILE A 32 18.80 30.97 -3.38
C ILE A 32 19.26 32.40 -3.14
N ARG A 33 18.32 33.30 -2.88
CA ARG A 33 18.65 34.63 -2.36
C ARG A 33 18.75 34.55 -0.85
N VAL A 34 19.90 34.96 -0.32
CA VAL A 34 20.23 34.82 1.10
C VAL A 34 20.70 36.14 1.68
N GLN A 35 20.25 36.44 2.88
CA GLN A 35 20.76 37.53 3.69
C GLN A 35 21.85 37.00 4.62
N VAL A 36 23.03 37.62 4.64
CA VAL A 36 24.17 37.22 5.47
C VAL A 36 24.64 38.41 6.32
N PRO A 37 24.02 38.65 7.49
CA PRO A 37 24.25 39.89 8.26
C PRO A 37 25.70 40.15 8.65
N ALA A 38 26.46 39.10 8.93
CA ALA A 38 27.86 39.21 9.35
C ALA A 38 28.81 39.72 8.24
N ILE A 39 28.38 39.67 6.97
CA ILE A 39 29.21 40.04 5.80
C ILE A 39 28.62 41.24 5.07
N PHE A 40 27.31 41.22 4.81
CA PHE A 40 26.63 42.22 3.97
C PHE A 40 25.75 43.20 4.76
N GLY A 41 25.70 43.08 6.09
CA GLY A 41 24.77 43.82 6.92
C GLY A 41 23.33 43.32 6.80
N ALA A 42 22.40 44.01 7.46
CA ALA A 42 21.04 43.51 7.68
C ALA A 42 20.08 43.73 6.50
N THR A 43 20.51 44.34 5.40
CA THR A 43 19.61 44.78 4.31
C THR A 43 19.91 44.12 2.98
N LEU A 44 21.17 43.79 2.71
CA LEU A 44 21.58 43.24 1.42
C LEU A 44 21.40 41.71 1.40
N ALA A 45 20.61 41.24 0.44
CA ALA A 45 20.44 39.82 0.13
C ALA A 45 20.99 39.53 -1.28
N VAL A 46 21.85 38.52 -1.37
CA VAL A 46 22.58 38.14 -2.58
C VAL A 46 22.18 36.73 -3.04
N TRP A 47 22.31 36.45 -4.34
CA TRP A 47 22.12 35.11 -4.87
C TRP A 47 23.33 34.25 -4.57
N ALA A 48 23.13 33.12 -3.89
CA ALA A 48 24.15 32.12 -3.60
C ALA A 48 23.91 30.86 -4.43
N GLN A 49 24.97 30.30 -5.00
CA GLN A 49 24.94 29.04 -5.73
C GLN A 49 24.91 27.83 -4.78
N PRO A 50 24.28 26.70 -5.13
CA PRO A 50 24.25 25.54 -4.25
C PRO A 50 25.57 24.77 -4.24
N CYS A 51 25.95 24.27 -3.06
CA CYS A 51 26.99 23.27 -2.88
C CYS A 51 26.35 21.92 -2.49
N PHE A 52 25.73 21.25 -3.47
CA PHE A 52 25.05 19.98 -3.22
C PHE A 52 26.01 18.79 -3.14
N PRO A 53 25.75 17.82 -2.26
CA PRO A 53 26.29 16.47 -2.45
C PRO A 53 25.81 15.88 -3.77
N TYR A 54 26.60 14.99 -4.38
CA TYR A 54 26.21 14.31 -5.61
C TYR A 54 24.84 13.61 -5.46
N GLY A 55 23.97 13.74 -6.46
CA GLY A 55 22.62 13.15 -6.46
C GLY A 55 21.58 13.86 -5.59
N HIS A 56 21.91 14.99 -4.95
CA HIS A 56 21.00 15.73 -4.08
C HIS A 56 20.50 17.01 -4.77
N PHE A 57 19.21 17.31 -4.61
CA PHE A 57 18.61 18.58 -5.04
C PHE A 57 17.53 19.00 -4.04
N PHE A 58 17.97 19.59 -2.93
CA PHE A 58 17.11 20.00 -1.81
C PHE A 58 17.21 21.50 -1.57
N VAL A 59 16.48 22.29 -2.35
CA VAL A 59 16.47 23.75 -2.22
C VAL A 59 15.68 24.14 -0.95
N PRO A 60 16.29 24.87 0.00
CA PRO A 60 15.63 25.27 1.22
C PRO A 60 14.50 26.28 0.94
N PRO A 61 13.42 26.27 1.75
CA PRO A 61 12.36 27.27 1.64
C PRO A 61 12.80 28.66 2.11
N VAL A 62 12.07 29.69 1.66
CA VAL A 62 12.14 31.03 2.27
C VAL A 62 11.93 30.95 3.78
N GLY A 63 12.76 31.67 4.53
CA GLY A 63 12.81 31.65 5.99
C GLY A 63 13.69 30.56 6.61
N ALA A 64 14.17 29.58 5.81
CA ALA A 64 15.12 28.60 6.30
C ALA A 64 16.48 29.24 6.60
N PHE A 65 17.25 28.58 7.47
CA PHE A 65 18.59 28.98 7.82
C PHE A 65 19.62 28.05 7.17
N VAL A 66 20.64 28.64 6.56
CA VAL A 66 21.68 27.97 5.78
C VAL A 66 23.07 28.43 6.21
N TRP A 67 24.09 27.62 5.94
CA TRP A 67 25.46 28.12 5.96
C TRP A 67 25.82 28.68 4.59
N VAL A 68 26.49 29.82 4.58
CA VAL A 68 27.01 30.49 3.39
C VAL A 68 28.52 30.53 3.47
N GLU A 69 29.15 30.21 2.34
CA GLU A 69 30.58 30.33 2.10
C GLU A 69 30.79 31.15 0.82
N PHE A 70 32.06 31.37 0.47
CA PHE A 70 32.45 32.21 -0.64
C PHE A 70 33.57 31.54 -1.42
N GLU A 71 33.44 31.40 -2.74
CA GLU A 71 34.47 30.78 -3.58
C GLU A 71 35.80 31.53 -3.43
N GLY A 72 36.85 30.84 -2.98
CA GLY A 72 38.14 31.47 -2.67
C GLY A 72 38.08 32.58 -1.61
N GLY A 73 37.01 32.63 -0.81
CA GLY A 73 36.72 33.68 0.15
C GLY A 73 36.19 34.98 -0.47
N ASP A 74 35.78 34.98 -1.75
CA ASP A 74 35.28 36.17 -2.46
C ASP A 74 33.78 36.44 -2.20
N PRO A 75 33.41 37.56 -1.54
CA PRO A 75 32.00 37.91 -1.32
C PRO A 75 31.16 38.03 -2.59
N GLN A 76 31.79 38.21 -3.76
CA GLN A 76 31.08 38.28 -5.05
C GLN A 76 30.61 36.91 -5.55
N TYR A 77 31.13 35.82 -4.99
CA TYR A 77 30.83 34.44 -5.40
C TYR A 77 30.32 33.61 -4.20
N PRO A 78 29.15 33.97 -3.63
CA PRO A 78 28.58 33.23 -2.52
C PRO A 78 28.06 31.85 -2.96
N ILE A 79 28.30 30.86 -2.10
CA ILE A 79 27.71 29.52 -2.19
C ILE A 79 26.97 29.20 -0.90
N TRP A 80 25.92 28.39 -0.97
CA TRP A 80 25.20 27.92 0.20
C TRP A 80 25.38 26.41 0.38
N ILE A 81 25.48 25.98 1.63
CA ILE A 81 25.68 24.58 2.00
C ILE A 81 24.91 24.23 3.28
N GLY A 82 24.14 23.15 3.20
CA GLY A 82 23.39 22.62 4.34
C GLY A 82 22.35 23.58 4.92
N THR A 83 21.56 23.06 5.86
CA THR A 83 20.60 23.82 6.64
C THR A 83 20.84 23.57 8.11
N PHE A 84 20.33 24.45 8.96
CA PHE A 84 20.30 24.21 10.40
C PHE A 84 18.98 24.67 10.98
N TYR A 85 18.55 24.01 12.05
CA TYR A 85 17.39 24.41 12.82
C TYR A 85 17.84 25.34 13.95
N PRO A 86 17.13 26.46 14.17
CA PRO A 86 17.14 27.11 15.46
C PRO A 86 16.85 26.14 16.60
N ARG A 87 17.21 26.56 17.81
CA ARG A 87 16.92 25.81 19.03
C ARG A 87 15.41 25.47 19.09
N ASP A 88 15.11 24.21 19.35
CA ASP A 88 13.76 23.65 19.53
C ASP A 88 12.82 23.75 18.32
N THR A 89 13.34 24.04 17.11
CA THR A 89 12.51 24.12 15.88
C THR A 89 12.74 22.97 14.89
N ALA A 90 13.53 21.97 15.26
CA ALA A 90 13.69 20.77 14.42
C ALA A 90 12.36 19.99 14.34
N PRO A 91 12.11 19.19 13.29
CA PRO A 91 10.90 18.38 13.20
C PRO A 91 10.68 17.52 14.44
N PRO A 92 9.43 17.36 14.95
CA PRO A 92 9.16 16.60 16.17
C PRO A 92 9.76 15.18 16.15
N GLU A 93 9.77 14.53 15.00
CA GLU A 93 10.33 13.19 14.81
C GLU A 93 11.83 13.13 15.12
N THR A 94 12.58 14.24 14.97
CA THR A 94 14.02 14.29 15.27
C THR A 94 14.31 14.71 16.71
N GLN A 95 13.30 15.07 17.50
CA GLN A 95 13.47 15.56 18.89
C GLN A 95 13.46 14.41 19.91
N VAL A 96 14.23 13.35 19.64
CA VAL A 96 14.37 12.17 20.52
C VAL A 96 15.74 12.13 21.19
N ASN A 97 15.82 11.50 22.37
CA ASN A 97 17.05 11.34 23.14
C ASN A 97 17.16 9.90 23.69
N PRO A 98 18.17 9.11 23.31
CA PRO A 98 19.23 9.40 22.32
C PRO A 98 18.69 9.66 20.90
N PRO A 99 19.48 10.30 20.00
CA PRO A 99 19.07 10.68 18.65
C PRO A 99 19.08 9.49 17.68
N ASP A 100 18.36 8.43 18.04
CA ASP A 100 18.31 7.18 17.28
C ASP A 100 17.43 7.30 16.04
N ASN A 101 16.58 8.34 15.96
CA ASN A 101 15.73 8.58 14.80
C ASN A 101 16.42 9.44 13.74
N ARG A 102 16.53 8.92 12.51
CA ARG A 102 17.09 9.61 11.34
C ARG A 102 15.98 9.96 10.38
N VAL A 103 15.82 11.26 10.11
CA VAL A 103 14.66 11.76 9.37
C VAL A 103 15.08 12.62 8.18
N LEU A 104 14.56 12.30 7.01
CA LEU A 104 14.47 13.22 5.88
C LEU A 104 13.06 13.83 5.90
N HIS A 105 12.99 15.14 6.14
CA HIS A 105 11.73 15.88 6.21
C HIS A 105 11.64 16.92 5.11
N THR A 106 10.51 16.95 4.39
CA THR A 106 10.22 17.94 3.35
C THR A 106 9.33 19.05 3.86
N ARG A 107 9.39 20.24 3.23
CA ARG A 107 8.59 21.40 3.62
C ARG A 107 7.08 21.14 3.76
N SER A 108 6.51 20.28 2.92
CA SER A 108 5.07 19.98 2.93
C SER A 108 4.67 18.90 3.96
N GLY A 109 5.62 18.37 4.73
CA GLY A 109 5.37 17.38 5.78
C GLY A 109 5.45 15.92 5.32
N HIS A 110 6.07 15.63 4.16
CA HIS A 110 6.44 14.23 3.84
C HIS A 110 7.74 13.89 4.53
N ILE A 111 7.83 12.65 5.01
CA ILE A 111 9.02 12.17 5.71
C ILE A 111 9.49 10.79 5.23
N VAL A 112 10.79 10.57 5.38
CA VAL A 112 11.41 9.24 5.42
C VAL A 112 12.11 9.13 6.77
N GLU A 113 11.82 8.09 7.52
CA GLU A 113 12.22 7.88 8.91
C GLU A 113 12.93 6.53 9.03
N PHE A 114 14.07 6.51 9.73
CA PHE A 114 14.78 5.31 10.16
C PHE A 114 14.97 5.42 11.67
N ASP A 115 14.25 4.60 12.44
CA ASP A 115 14.39 4.53 13.89
C ASP A 115 15.36 3.38 14.22
N ASP A 116 16.53 3.73 14.77
CA ASP A 116 17.58 2.78 15.15
C ASP A 116 17.50 2.38 16.66
N LYS A 117 16.39 2.67 17.34
CA LYS A 117 16.24 2.31 18.76
C LYS A 117 16.23 0.79 18.93
N ASP A 118 17.17 0.28 19.73
CA ASP A 118 17.34 -1.16 20.02
C ASP A 118 16.01 -1.85 20.37
N GLY A 119 15.64 -2.86 19.57
CA GLY A 119 14.44 -3.69 19.77
C GLY A 119 13.11 -3.02 19.37
N GLU A 120 13.16 -1.83 18.77
CA GLU A 120 12.04 -1.06 18.23
C GLU A 120 12.33 -0.50 16.82
N GLU A 121 13.32 -1.08 16.14
CA GLU A 121 13.83 -0.59 14.86
C GLU A 121 12.72 -0.56 13.81
N ARG A 122 12.64 0.52 13.03
CA ARG A 122 11.65 0.62 11.94
C ARG A 122 12.07 1.58 10.84
N VAL A 123 11.53 1.34 9.65
CA VAL A 123 11.65 2.25 8.51
C VAL A 123 10.27 2.71 8.08
N VAL A 124 10.07 4.02 7.87
CA VAL A 124 8.78 4.57 7.42
C VAL A 124 8.98 5.60 6.32
N ILE A 125 8.23 5.46 5.22
CA ILE A 125 8.02 6.52 4.23
C ILE A 125 6.58 7.00 4.39
N ARG A 126 6.39 8.25 4.84
CA ARG A 126 5.08 8.79 5.21
C ARG A 126 4.76 10.05 4.41
N HIS A 127 3.59 10.03 3.77
CA HIS A 127 2.98 11.19 3.17
C HIS A 127 2.36 12.09 4.25
N LYS A 128 2.28 13.40 4.00
CA LYS A 128 1.67 14.39 4.92
C LYS A 128 0.24 14.10 5.37
N SER A 129 -0.47 13.21 4.66
CA SER A 129 -1.83 12.78 4.97
C SER A 129 -1.88 11.45 5.74
N ASN A 130 -0.75 11.00 6.29
CA ASN A 130 -0.59 9.71 6.97
C ASN A 130 -0.81 8.45 6.11
N ALA A 131 -0.76 8.56 4.77
CA ALA A 131 -0.53 7.38 3.94
C ALA A 131 0.95 6.98 4.06
N PHE A 132 1.28 5.70 4.16
CA PHE A 132 2.63 5.27 4.45
C PHE A 132 3.00 3.91 3.85
N VAL A 133 4.31 3.68 3.79
CA VAL A 133 4.95 2.35 3.70
C VAL A 133 5.84 2.23 4.93
N ALA A 134 5.72 1.13 5.66
CA ALA A 134 6.49 0.88 6.88
C ALA A 134 7.06 -0.53 6.89
N ILE A 135 8.24 -0.68 7.48
CA ILE A 135 8.87 -1.95 7.85
C ILE A 135 9.08 -1.90 9.36
N ASP A 136 8.53 -2.86 10.09
CA ASP A 136 8.72 -2.96 11.54
C ASP A 136 9.98 -3.75 11.91
N LYS A 137 10.25 -3.85 13.22
CA LYS A 137 11.40 -4.55 13.77
C LYS A 137 11.47 -6.05 13.44
N ALA A 138 10.32 -6.67 13.19
CA ALA A 138 10.25 -8.08 12.81
C ALA A 138 10.52 -8.26 11.30
N GLY A 139 10.57 -7.15 10.53
CA GLY A 139 10.66 -7.16 9.08
C GLY A 139 9.30 -7.23 8.38
N SER A 140 8.19 -7.07 9.11
CA SER A 140 6.86 -7.03 8.50
C SER A 140 6.68 -5.73 7.73
N ILE A 141 6.09 -5.82 6.55
CA ILE A 141 5.87 -4.68 5.64
C ILE A 141 4.39 -4.30 5.68
N THR A 142 4.08 -3.02 5.86
CA THR A 142 2.71 -2.50 5.76
C THR A 142 2.66 -1.29 4.84
N VAL A 143 1.71 -1.29 3.91
CA VAL A 143 1.34 -0.15 3.08
C VAL A 143 -0.06 0.27 3.46
N SER A 144 -0.28 1.56 3.72
CA SER A 144 -1.59 2.11 4.03
C SER A 144 -1.88 3.38 3.25
N ASN A 145 -3.09 3.47 2.70
CA ASN A 145 -3.58 4.72 2.11
C ASN A 145 -4.22 5.62 3.18
N LYS A 146 -4.49 6.88 2.84
CA LYS A 146 -5.09 7.84 3.78
C LYS A 146 -6.51 7.46 4.26
N ASN A 147 -7.18 6.56 3.55
CA ASN A 147 -8.58 6.18 3.78
C ASN A 147 -8.70 4.89 4.63
N GLY A 148 -7.60 4.19 4.90
CA GLY A 148 -7.56 2.99 5.74
C GLY A 148 -7.45 1.66 4.99
N SER A 149 -7.38 1.63 3.65
CA SER A 149 -6.99 0.40 2.96
C SER A 149 -5.53 0.05 3.27
N THR A 150 -5.25 -1.23 3.47
CA THR A 150 -3.92 -1.74 3.81
C THR A 150 -3.52 -2.92 2.95
N VAL A 151 -2.21 -3.04 2.73
CA VAL A 151 -1.54 -4.26 2.25
C VAL A 151 -0.47 -4.58 3.28
N SER A 152 -0.46 -5.80 3.82
CA SER A 152 0.53 -6.23 4.80
C SER A 152 1.18 -7.56 4.43
N LEU A 153 2.47 -7.66 4.73
CA LEU A 153 3.28 -8.88 4.68
C LEU A 153 3.87 -9.07 6.07
N SER A 154 3.33 -10.00 6.86
CA SER A 154 3.80 -10.28 8.22
C SER A 154 5.00 -11.21 8.21
N ALA A 155 6.01 -10.90 9.01
CA ALA A 155 7.11 -11.81 9.36
C ALA A 155 6.84 -12.60 10.65
N GLU A 156 5.76 -12.29 11.37
CA GLU A 156 5.40 -12.90 12.65
C GLU A 156 4.33 -13.99 12.51
N ASN A 157 4.24 -14.88 13.50
CA ASN A 157 3.17 -15.89 13.64
C ASN A 157 2.95 -16.80 12.42
N GLY A 158 4.04 -17.27 11.80
CA GLY A 158 3.98 -18.11 10.59
C GLY A 158 3.92 -17.32 9.28
N GLY A 159 3.79 -16.00 9.38
CA GLY A 159 3.74 -15.09 8.25
C GLY A 159 2.42 -15.15 7.48
N ASN A 160 2.01 -14.01 6.96
CA ASN A 160 0.84 -13.92 6.09
C ASN A 160 0.94 -12.73 5.15
N ALA A 161 0.29 -12.82 3.99
CA ALA A 161 0.03 -11.68 3.14
C ALA A 161 -1.46 -11.32 3.21
N MET A 162 -1.78 -10.04 3.40
CA MET A 162 -3.15 -9.57 3.52
C MET A 162 -3.37 -8.30 2.70
N VAL A 163 -4.55 -8.19 2.10
CA VAL A 163 -5.08 -6.94 1.56
C VAL A 163 -6.41 -6.68 2.23
N VAL A 164 -6.57 -5.49 2.83
CA VAL A 164 -7.83 -5.07 3.45
C VAL A 164 -8.24 -3.75 2.83
N SER A 165 -9.45 -3.68 2.28
CA SER A 165 -9.99 -2.41 1.81
C SER A 165 -10.62 -1.61 2.95
N GLU A 166 -10.69 -0.29 2.80
CA GLU A 166 -11.43 0.58 3.73
C GLU A 166 -12.93 0.27 3.82
N HIS A 167 -13.45 -0.51 2.88
CA HIS A 167 -14.84 -0.97 2.83
C HIS A 167 -15.06 -2.35 3.45
N GLY A 168 -14.03 -2.96 4.04
CA GLY A 168 -14.13 -4.25 4.75
C GLY A 168 -14.02 -5.48 3.85
N HIS A 169 -13.49 -5.35 2.63
CA HIS A 169 -13.12 -6.50 1.80
C HIS A 169 -11.73 -7.00 2.22
N VAL A 170 -11.53 -8.31 2.22
CA VAL A 170 -10.30 -8.95 2.70
C VAL A 170 -9.81 -9.98 1.70
N ILE A 171 -8.50 -9.98 1.47
CA ILE A 171 -7.74 -11.05 0.83
C ILE A 171 -6.69 -11.50 1.85
N THR A 172 -6.55 -12.79 2.09
CA THR A 172 -5.57 -13.34 3.03
C THR A 172 -4.89 -14.56 2.42
N MET A 173 -3.58 -14.67 2.60
CA MET A 173 -2.74 -15.78 2.17
C MET A 173 -1.89 -16.21 3.37
N THR A 174 -2.02 -17.47 3.76
CA THR A 174 -1.34 -18.08 4.92
C THR A 174 -0.80 -19.45 4.52
N ASP A 175 -0.12 -20.13 5.43
CA ASP A 175 0.25 -21.54 5.29
C ASP A 175 -0.97 -22.47 5.15
N ALA A 176 -2.11 -22.12 5.76
CA ALA A 176 -3.35 -22.88 5.67
C ALA A 176 -4.03 -22.76 4.30
N GLY A 177 -3.89 -21.62 3.61
CA GLY A 177 -4.57 -21.38 2.35
C GLY A 177 -4.75 -19.91 1.97
N ILE A 178 -5.63 -19.68 0.99
CA ILE A 178 -5.96 -18.37 0.42
C ILE A 178 -7.46 -18.10 0.57
N VAL A 179 -7.83 -16.95 1.14
CA VAL A 179 -9.22 -16.54 1.32
C VAL A 179 -9.46 -15.17 0.70
N LEU A 180 -10.49 -15.06 -0.14
CA LEU A 180 -11.09 -13.80 -0.59
C LEU A 180 -12.46 -13.66 0.05
N MET A 181 -12.72 -12.55 0.75
CA MET A 181 -13.97 -12.32 1.46
C MET A 181 -14.44 -10.88 1.23
N ASN A 182 -15.74 -10.71 0.95
CA ASN A 182 -16.35 -9.39 0.94
C ASN A 182 -16.88 -9.01 2.34
N LYS A 183 -17.17 -7.72 2.53
CA LYS A 183 -17.73 -7.20 3.80
C LYS A 183 -19.04 -7.85 4.24
N ASP A 184 -19.77 -8.48 3.30
CA ASP A 184 -21.10 -9.06 3.52
C ASP A 184 -21.03 -10.57 3.82
N GLY A 185 -19.83 -11.15 3.91
CA GLY A 185 -19.60 -12.54 4.27
C GLY A 185 -19.57 -13.53 3.11
N ALA A 186 -19.70 -13.07 1.85
CA ALA A 186 -19.43 -13.92 0.71
C ALA A 186 -17.93 -14.17 0.59
N ALA A 187 -17.53 -15.44 0.44
CA ALA A 187 -16.14 -15.86 0.48
C ALA A 187 -15.79 -16.94 -0.56
N LEU A 188 -14.54 -16.91 -1.02
CA LEU A 188 -13.86 -17.94 -1.78
C LEU A 188 -12.63 -18.38 -0.98
N ASP A 189 -12.60 -19.64 -0.58
CA ASP A 189 -11.60 -20.22 0.31
C ASP A 189 -10.90 -21.39 -0.40
N LEU A 190 -9.59 -21.26 -0.60
CA LEU A 190 -8.69 -22.25 -1.17
C LEU A 190 -7.80 -22.79 -0.05
N THR A 191 -8.23 -23.88 0.56
CA THR A 191 -7.54 -24.54 1.67
C THR A 191 -7.22 -25.98 1.28
N GLY A 192 -5.93 -26.35 1.36
CA GLY A 192 -5.45 -27.63 0.84
C GLY A 192 -5.71 -27.80 -0.66
N ASP A 193 -6.40 -28.87 -1.04
CA ASP A 193 -6.82 -29.17 -2.42
C ASP A 193 -8.28 -28.78 -2.70
N THR A 194 -8.93 -28.06 -1.78
CA THR A 194 -10.35 -27.73 -1.84
C THR A 194 -10.57 -26.27 -2.21
N VAL A 195 -11.59 -26.03 -3.04
CA VAL A 195 -12.14 -24.69 -3.29
C VAL A 195 -13.55 -24.64 -2.71
N ARG A 196 -13.77 -23.78 -1.70
CA ARG A 196 -15.06 -23.56 -1.06
C ARG A 196 -15.60 -22.18 -1.38
N MET A 197 -16.81 -22.12 -1.94
CA MET A 197 -17.54 -20.86 -2.16
C MET A 197 -18.68 -20.76 -1.14
N THR A 198 -18.68 -19.71 -0.33
CA THR A 198 -19.73 -19.43 0.65
C THR A 198 -20.44 -18.14 0.25
N ALA A 199 -21.74 -18.19 -0.05
CA ALA A 199 -22.55 -17.02 -0.36
C ALA A 199 -24.04 -17.36 -0.19
N LYS A 200 -24.92 -16.34 -0.10
CA LYS A 200 -26.38 -16.54 -0.15
C LYS A 200 -26.82 -17.15 -1.48
N GLN A 201 -26.18 -16.71 -2.56
CA GLN A 201 -26.41 -17.19 -3.92
C GLN A 201 -25.08 -17.17 -4.68
N ILE A 202 -24.85 -18.20 -5.51
CA ILE A 202 -23.75 -18.25 -6.48
C ILE A 202 -24.40 -18.19 -7.86
N ILE A 203 -24.13 -17.12 -8.61
CA ILE A 203 -24.68 -16.89 -9.95
C ILE A 203 -23.56 -17.19 -10.97
N LEU A 204 -23.84 -18.08 -11.92
CA LEU A 204 -22.91 -18.49 -12.99
C LEU A 204 -23.58 -18.25 -14.35
N ASP A 205 -23.31 -17.10 -14.95
CA ASP A 205 -23.84 -16.75 -16.27
C ASP A 205 -22.86 -17.17 -17.37
N GLY A 206 -23.31 -18.03 -18.28
CA GLY A 206 -22.52 -18.50 -19.41
C GLY A 206 -23.35 -19.30 -20.38
N THR A 207 -22.88 -19.45 -21.63
CA THR A 207 -23.53 -20.32 -22.61
C THR A 207 -23.49 -21.79 -22.20
N THR A 208 -22.42 -22.19 -21.51
CA THR A 208 -22.22 -23.53 -20.94
C THR A 208 -21.45 -23.43 -19.61
N VAL A 209 -21.80 -24.25 -18.62
CA VAL A 209 -21.01 -24.50 -17.42
C VAL A 209 -20.54 -25.95 -17.43
N ALA A 210 -19.23 -26.18 -17.53
CA ALA A 210 -18.64 -27.51 -17.51
C ALA A 210 -18.25 -27.91 -16.08
N LEU A 211 -18.69 -29.08 -15.64
CA LEU A 211 -18.30 -29.69 -14.37
C LEU A 211 -17.50 -30.96 -14.66
N GLY A 212 -16.34 -31.13 -14.02
CA GLY A 212 -15.49 -32.30 -14.22
C GLY A 212 -16.08 -33.59 -13.65
N ASN A 213 -15.53 -34.74 -14.04
CA ASN A 213 -16.02 -36.08 -13.65
C ASN A 213 -16.15 -36.31 -12.13
N GLY A 214 -15.44 -35.53 -11.30
CA GLY A 214 -15.50 -35.60 -9.84
C GLY A 214 -16.49 -34.66 -9.16
N ALA A 215 -17.27 -33.87 -9.93
CA ALA A 215 -18.19 -32.87 -9.36
C ALA A 215 -19.44 -33.48 -8.69
N ALA A 216 -19.77 -34.73 -8.99
CA ALA A 216 -20.76 -35.50 -8.24
C ALA A 216 -20.11 -36.79 -7.71
N ALA A 217 -20.48 -37.18 -6.49
CA ALA A 217 -19.99 -38.40 -5.87
C ALA A 217 -20.32 -39.62 -6.75
N GLY A 218 -19.34 -40.51 -6.94
CA GLY A 218 -19.52 -41.76 -7.70
C GLY A 218 -19.61 -41.62 -9.22
N GLY A 219 -19.16 -40.50 -9.81
CA GLY A 219 -19.14 -40.30 -11.26
C GLY A 219 -20.53 -40.12 -11.88
N GLN A 220 -21.54 -39.84 -11.06
CA GLN A 220 -22.88 -39.51 -11.52
C GLN A 220 -22.88 -38.12 -12.18
N PRO A 221 -23.77 -37.84 -13.15
CA PRO A 221 -24.02 -36.47 -13.57
C PRO A 221 -24.49 -35.65 -12.36
N THR A 222 -24.03 -34.42 -12.20
CA THR A 222 -24.52 -33.53 -11.15
C THR A 222 -26.01 -33.26 -11.36
N VAL A 223 -26.89 -33.98 -10.66
CA VAL A 223 -28.34 -33.79 -10.76
C VAL A 223 -28.75 -32.62 -9.87
N MET A 224 -29.08 -31.49 -10.49
CA MET A 224 -29.55 -30.31 -9.77
C MET A 224 -31.05 -30.43 -9.45
N GLY A 225 -31.36 -30.87 -8.24
CA GLY A 225 -32.70 -30.71 -7.68
C GLY A 225 -33.09 -31.74 -6.64
N THR A 226 -33.72 -31.29 -5.56
CA THR A 226 -34.45 -32.12 -4.58
C THR A 226 -35.52 -32.98 -5.26
N ASN A 227 -36.04 -32.55 -6.41
CA ASN A 227 -37.04 -33.25 -7.19
C ASN A 227 -36.54 -34.57 -7.81
N PHE A 228 -35.25 -34.72 -8.11
CA PHE A 228 -34.74 -36.02 -8.54
C PHE A 228 -34.81 -37.03 -7.41
N GLN A 229 -34.49 -36.63 -6.18
CA GLN A 229 -34.63 -37.51 -5.02
C GLN A 229 -36.10 -37.87 -4.78
N THR A 230 -37.02 -36.94 -4.99
CA THR A 230 -38.47 -37.20 -4.93
C THR A 230 -38.92 -38.19 -6.02
N LEU A 231 -38.49 -38.00 -7.27
CA LEU A 231 -38.76 -38.93 -8.38
C LEU A 231 -38.12 -40.30 -8.16
N TRP A 232 -36.89 -40.34 -7.66
CA TRP A 232 -36.17 -41.56 -7.34
C TRP A 232 -36.83 -42.31 -6.19
N THR A 233 -37.35 -41.60 -5.19
CA THR A 233 -38.11 -42.20 -4.08
C THR A 233 -39.43 -42.75 -4.58
N GLN A 234 -40.15 -42.03 -5.46
CA GLN A 234 -41.37 -42.53 -6.09
C GLN A 234 -41.10 -43.75 -6.97
N PHE A 235 -39.97 -43.77 -7.68
CA PHE A 235 -39.52 -44.94 -8.41
C PHE A 235 -39.18 -46.08 -7.43
N MET A 236 -38.37 -45.91 -6.40
CA MET A 236 -38.10 -47.03 -5.49
C MET A 236 -39.33 -47.53 -4.71
N ALA A 237 -40.32 -46.67 -4.49
CA ALA A 237 -41.58 -47.02 -3.85
C ALA A 237 -42.65 -47.53 -4.82
N HIS A 238 -42.38 -47.59 -6.14
CA HIS A 238 -43.34 -48.18 -7.06
C HIS A 238 -43.37 -49.70 -6.87
N THR A 239 -44.58 -50.25 -6.86
CA THR A 239 -44.81 -51.69 -6.74
C THR A 239 -45.70 -52.16 -7.87
N HIS A 240 -45.42 -53.34 -8.42
CA HIS A 240 -46.34 -53.99 -9.34
C HIS A 240 -47.48 -54.70 -8.59
N PRO A 241 -48.71 -54.73 -9.14
CA PRO A 241 -49.85 -55.41 -8.52
C PRO A 241 -49.67 -56.94 -8.40
N SER A 242 -48.74 -57.53 -9.16
CA SER A 242 -48.50 -58.97 -9.19
C SER A 242 -46.99 -59.27 -9.26
N ALA A 243 -46.60 -60.43 -8.75
CA ALA A 243 -45.20 -60.88 -8.69
C ALA A 243 -44.65 -61.44 -10.01
N MET A 244 -45.48 -61.56 -11.06
CA MET A 244 -45.18 -62.32 -12.29
C MET A 244 -45.04 -61.46 -13.57
N GLY A 245 -44.61 -60.20 -13.43
CA GLY A 245 -44.45 -59.28 -14.57
C GLY A 245 -45.69 -58.41 -14.82
N PRO A 246 -45.61 -57.43 -15.75
CA PRO A 246 -46.58 -56.34 -15.81
C PRO A 246 -47.94 -56.82 -16.31
N THR A 247 -48.89 -57.04 -15.39
CA THR A 247 -50.28 -57.42 -15.72
C THR A 247 -51.27 -56.25 -15.64
N GLY A 248 -50.80 -55.01 -15.65
CA GLY A 248 -51.63 -53.80 -15.71
C GLY A 248 -50.86 -52.50 -15.44
N PRO A 249 -51.40 -51.33 -15.79
CA PRO A 249 -50.75 -50.05 -15.48
C PRO A 249 -50.63 -49.89 -13.97
N GLY A 250 -49.45 -49.50 -13.48
CA GLY A 250 -49.23 -49.25 -12.06
C GLY A 250 -50.16 -48.15 -11.52
N VAL A 251 -50.47 -48.20 -10.23
CA VAL A 251 -51.22 -47.11 -9.57
C VAL A 251 -50.30 -45.88 -9.51
N PRO A 252 -50.65 -44.75 -10.15
CA PRO A 252 -49.80 -43.57 -10.13
C PRO A 252 -49.75 -43.00 -8.70
N PRO A 253 -48.57 -42.57 -8.21
CA PRO A 253 -48.51 -41.69 -7.04
C PRO A 253 -49.37 -40.44 -7.27
N ALA A 254 -49.87 -39.83 -6.19
CA ALA A 254 -50.69 -38.62 -6.27
C ALA A 254 -50.06 -37.55 -7.20
N PRO A 255 -50.88 -36.85 -8.02
CA PRO A 255 -50.37 -35.99 -9.08
C PRO A 255 -49.51 -34.85 -8.53
N PHE A 256 -48.36 -34.69 -9.15
CA PHE A 256 -47.42 -33.61 -8.89
C PHE A 256 -47.99 -32.30 -9.45
N ILE A 257 -48.02 -31.22 -8.67
CA ILE A 257 -48.17 -29.86 -9.21
C ILE A 257 -46.77 -29.23 -9.19
N PRO A 258 -45.98 -29.35 -10.28
CA PRO A 258 -44.67 -28.73 -10.32
C PRO A 258 -44.82 -27.21 -10.36
N ALA A 259 -44.00 -26.49 -9.59
CA ALA A 259 -43.73 -25.09 -9.88
C ALA A 259 -42.97 -25.02 -11.22
N THR A 260 -43.43 -24.17 -12.13
CA THR A 260 -42.80 -23.95 -13.44
C THR A 260 -41.36 -23.48 -13.27
N HIS A 261 -40.40 -24.31 -13.70
CA HIS A 261 -39.03 -23.87 -13.95
C HIS A 261 -38.77 -23.94 -15.45
N LEU A 262 -38.63 -22.78 -16.09
CA LEU A 262 -38.23 -22.65 -17.48
C LEU A 262 -36.73 -22.90 -17.60
N ALA A 263 -36.33 -24.17 -17.76
CA ALA A 263 -35.02 -24.49 -18.32
C ALA A 263 -35.18 -24.58 -19.84
N GLY A 264 -35.04 -23.44 -20.53
CA GLY A 264 -34.97 -23.40 -21.98
C GLY A 264 -33.64 -23.97 -22.45
N ALA A 265 -33.57 -25.28 -22.69
CA ALA A 265 -32.47 -25.89 -23.42
C ALA A 265 -32.67 -25.59 -24.92
N VAL A 266 -31.93 -24.61 -25.44
CA VAL A 266 -31.83 -24.41 -26.89
C VAL A 266 -30.72 -25.33 -27.41
N LEU A 267 -31.12 -26.40 -28.09
CA LEU A 267 -30.22 -27.17 -28.97
C LEU A 267 -29.97 -26.35 -30.23
N VAL A 268 -28.71 -25.96 -30.48
CA VAL A 268 -28.26 -25.53 -31.82
C VAL A 268 -27.11 -26.43 -32.25
N LYS A 269 -27.16 -26.83 -33.52
CA LYS A 269 -26.19 -27.67 -34.24
C LYS A 269 -24.75 -27.18 -34.13
#